data_AF-A0A3D1FX52-F1
#
_entry.id   AF-A0A3D1FX52-F1
#
_cell.length_a   1.000
_cell.length_b   1.000
_cell.length_c   1.000
_cell.angle_alpha   90.00
_cell.angle_beta   90.00
_cell.angle_gamma   90.00
#
_symmetry.space_group_name_H-M   'P 1'
#
loop_
_entity.id
_entity.type
_entity.pdbx_description
1 polymer ?
#
loop_
_entity_poly.entity_id
_entity_poly.type
_entity_poly.pdbx_seq_one_letter_code
_entity_poly.pdbx_strand_id
1 'polypeptide(L)'
;MKFVQNIFDQTRPLVEKDGKRNLLYPLHNALETMAFVPDHTSHSGAHVRDAIDLKRTMVTVIFAMVPALLFGMWNIGRLHFGAFGEESSLLDNVIFGALKMLPLITVTYAAGLGVEIYFSWKRNHPVNEGFLVSGLLIPM
;
A
#
# COMPACT_ATOMS: atom_id res chain seq x y z
N MET A 1 20.58 0.09 2.48
CA MET A 1 21.38 -0.95 3.15
C MET A 1 21.76 -2.01 2.13
N LYS A 2 23.05 -2.28 1.91
CA LYS A 2 23.53 -3.21 0.86
C LYS A 2 22.95 -4.62 0.98
N PHE A 3 22.63 -5.05 2.20
CA PHE A 3 22.04 -6.36 2.48
C PHE A 3 20.67 -6.56 1.81
N VAL A 4 19.77 -5.59 1.92
CA VAL A 4 18.42 -5.67 1.34
C VAL A 4 18.48 -5.62 -0.19
N GLN A 5 19.36 -4.77 -0.75
CA GLN A 5 19.57 -4.70 -2.21
C GLN A 5 20.05 -6.04 -2.76
N ASN A 6 21.03 -6.67 -2.11
CA ASN A 6 21.53 -7.98 -2.54
C ASN A 6 20.44 -9.07 -2.56
N ILE A 7 19.44 -9.02 -1.69
CA ILE A 7 18.31 -9.97 -1.68
C ILE A 7 17.40 -9.75 -2.90
N PHE A 8 17.09 -8.50 -3.22
CA PHE A 8 16.29 -8.18 -4.41
C PHE A 8 17.03 -8.52 -5.71
N ASP A 9 18.34 -8.25 -5.77
CA ASP A 9 19.18 -8.58 -6.92
C ASP A 9 19.31 -10.09 -7.15
N GLN A 10 19.36 -10.89 -6.09
CA GLN A 10 19.37 -12.37 -6.19
C GLN A 10 18.02 -12.94 -6.63
N THR A 11 16.91 -12.27 -6.32
CA THR A 11 15.54 -12.75 -6.63
C THR A 11 15.06 -12.30 -8.00
N ARG A 12 15.56 -11.18 -8.53
CA ARG A 12 15.35 -10.69 -9.91
C ARG A 12 15.40 -11.76 -11.02
N PRO A 13 16.46 -12.58 -11.13
CA PRO A 13 16.55 -13.58 -12.20
C PRO A 13 15.50 -14.71 -12.11
N LEU A 14 14.88 -14.91 -10.94
CA LEU A 14 13.79 -15.89 -10.78
C LEU A 14 12.46 -15.38 -11.36
N VAL A 15 12.36 -14.06 -11.51
CA VAL A 15 11.13 -13.36 -11.87
C VAL A 15 11.19 -12.84 -13.32
N GLU A 16 12.41 -12.61 -13.84
CA GLU A 16 12.73 -12.24 -15.22
C GLU A 16 13.52 -13.35 -15.96
N LYS A 17 13.01 -14.59 -15.96
CA LYS A 17 13.70 -15.70 -16.64
C LYS A 17 13.55 -15.58 -18.17
N ASP A 18 14.66 -15.55 -18.90
CA ASP A 18 14.73 -15.56 -20.38
C ASP A 18 13.88 -14.48 -21.09
N GLY A 19 13.83 -13.26 -20.53
CA GLY A 19 13.08 -12.14 -21.10
C GLY A 19 11.55 -12.27 -20.98
N LYS A 20 11.05 -13.35 -20.35
CA LYS A 20 9.62 -13.53 -20.04
C LYS A 20 9.37 -13.20 -18.57
N ARG A 21 8.60 -12.12 -18.36
CA ARG A 21 8.17 -11.69 -17.03
C ARG A 21 7.13 -12.66 -16.46
N ASN A 22 7.45 -13.26 -15.31
CA ASN A 22 6.49 -14.10 -14.60
C ASN A 22 5.35 -13.26 -14.00
N LEU A 23 4.24 -13.89 -13.61
CA LEU A 23 3.13 -13.24 -12.90
C LEU A 23 3.57 -12.52 -11.61
N LEU A 24 4.64 -13.00 -10.98
CA LEU A 24 5.22 -12.41 -9.77
C LEU A 24 6.10 -11.18 -10.05
N TYR A 25 6.37 -10.84 -11.32
CA TYR A 25 7.20 -9.70 -11.71
C TYR A 25 6.67 -8.35 -11.24
N PRO A 26 5.38 -8.00 -11.47
CA PRO A 26 4.88 -6.72 -11.03
C PRO A 26 4.89 -6.60 -9.50
N LEU A 27 4.66 -7.70 -8.78
CA LEU A 27 4.72 -7.74 -7.32
C LEU A 27 6.16 -7.53 -6.81
N HIS A 28 7.13 -8.24 -7.38
CA HIS A 28 8.55 -8.09 -7.03
C HIS A 28 9.04 -6.65 -7.29
N ASN A 29 8.72 -6.11 -8.46
CA ASN A 29 9.05 -4.74 -8.82
C ASN A 29 8.37 -3.69 -7.92
N ALA A 30 7.12 -3.91 -7.52
CA ALA A 30 6.42 -3.03 -6.57
C ALA A 30 7.08 -3.04 -5.18
N LEU A 31 7.53 -4.21 -4.70
CA LEU A 31 8.25 -4.32 -3.43
C LEU A 31 9.63 -3.68 -3.48
N GLU A 32 10.38 -3.90 -4.55
CA GLU A 32 11.70 -3.28 -4.77
C GLU A 32 11.60 -1.75 -4.84
N THR A 33 10.64 -1.23 -5.60
CA THR A 33 10.43 0.21 -5.75
C THR A 33 9.76 0.86 -4.54
N MET A 34 9.14 0.10 -3.63
CA MET A 34 8.76 0.58 -2.29
C MET A 34 9.97 0.74 -1.37
N ALA A 35 10.91 -0.21 -1.40
CA ALA A 35 12.08 -0.21 -0.55
C ALA A 35 13.18 0.75 -1.04
N PHE A 36 13.27 0.99 -2.36
CA PHE A 36 14.32 1.75 -2.99
C PHE A 36 13.80 2.81 -3.96
N VAL A 37 14.50 3.94 -4.02
CA VAL A 37 14.25 4.98 -5.01
C VAL A 37 14.74 4.49 -6.38
N PRO A 38 13.91 4.58 -7.43
CA PRO A 38 14.31 4.19 -8.77
C PRO A 38 15.34 5.16 -9.37
N ASP A 39 16.43 4.63 -9.93
CA ASP A 39 17.60 5.38 -10.42
C ASP A 39 17.42 5.99 -11.83
N HIS A 40 16.24 6.51 -12.13
CA HIS A 40 15.93 7.13 -13.41
C HIS A 40 15.89 8.65 -13.26
N THR A 41 16.78 9.34 -13.97
CA THR A 41 16.82 10.80 -14.02
C THR A 41 16.53 11.30 -15.42
N SER A 42 16.11 12.55 -15.56
CA SER A 42 15.85 13.13 -16.88
C SER A 42 17.18 13.28 -17.65
N HIS A 43 17.36 12.50 -18.71
CA HIS A 43 18.58 12.54 -19.54
C HIS A 43 18.57 13.60 -20.65
N SER A 44 17.41 14.21 -20.97
CA SER A 44 17.27 15.28 -21.96
C SER A 44 16.57 16.53 -21.38
N GLY A 45 16.62 17.65 -22.11
CA GLY A 45 15.94 18.88 -21.71
C GLY A 45 14.42 18.69 -21.69
N ALA A 46 13.81 18.82 -20.50
CA ALA A 46 12.37 18.86 -20.33
C ALA A 46 11.86 20.31 -20.30
N HIS A 47 10.67 20.56 -20.87
CA HIS A 47 10.05 21.89 -20.87
C HIS A 47 9.68 22.37 -19.44
N VAL A 48 9.30 21.44 -18.57
CA VAL A 48 9.05 21.67 -17.14
C VAL A 48 9.79 20.61 -16.34
N ARG A 49 10.55 21.02 -15.33
CA ARG A 49 11.16 20.13 -14.35
C ARG A 49 10.31 20.16 -13.09
N ASP A 50 9.69 19.04 -12.78
CA ASP A 50 8.89 18.87 -11.57
C ASP A 50 9.73 18.21 -10.47
N ALA A 51 9.51 18.64 -9.24
CA ALA A 51 10.09 18.05 -8.03
C ALA A 51 9.09 17.12 -7.31
N ILE A 52 7.84 17.06 -7.77
CA ILE A 52 6.80 16.20 -7.18
C ILE A 52 7.11 14.75 -7.54
N ASP A 53 7.42 13.99 -6.50
CA ASP A 53 7.54 12.54 -6.56
C ASP A 53 6.19 11.94 -6.11
N LEU A 54 5.53 11.22 -7.02
CA LEU A 54 4.22 10.63 -6.77
C LEU A 54 4.27 9.69 -5.55
N LYS A 55 5.31 8.87 -5.45
CA LYS A 55 5.49 7.89 -4.37
C LYS A 55 5.63 8.58 -3.01
N ARG A 56 6.44 9.63 -2.92
CA ARG A 56 6.58 10.45 -1.70
C ARG A 56 5.25 11.07 -1.29
N THR A 57 4.51 11.58 -2.26
CA THR A 57 3.20 12.18 -2.01
C THR A 57 2.24 11.12 -1.45
N MET A 58 2.18 9.92 -2.06
CA MET A 58 1.31 8.84 -1.60
C MET A 58 1.66 8.34 -0.19
N VAL A 59 2.95 8.19 0.14
CA VAL A 59 3.38 7.79 1.49
C VAL A 59 3.01 8.85 2.54
N THR A 60 3.11 10.13 2.19
CA THR A 60 2.69 11.23 3.08
C THR A 60 1.20 11.16 3.38
N VAL A 61 0.38 10.83 2.38
CA VAL A 61 -1.07 10.62 2.56
C VAL A 61 -1.33 9.45 3.52
N ILE A 62 -0.61 8.33 3.39
CA ILE A 62 -0.74 7.18 4.32
C ILE A 62 -0.49 7.61 5.75
N PHE A 63 0.60 8.34 6.01
CA PHE A 63 0.90 8.84 7.35
C PHE A 63 -0.18 9.80 7.88
N ALA A 64 -0.75 10.64 7.01
CA ALA A 64 -1.84 11.54 7.39
C ALA A 64 -3.16 10.79 7.70
N MET A 65 -3.39 9.62 7.12
CA MET A 65 -4.57 8.80 7.37
C MET A 65 -4.50 8.00 8.68
N VAL A 66 -3.31 7.68 9.20
CA VAL A 66 -3.16 6.85 10.42
C VAL A 66 -3.90 7.44 11.63
N PRO A 67 -3.81 8.76 11.95
CA PRO A 67 -4.57 9.34 13.06
C PRO A 67 -6.09 9.22 12.85
N ALA A 68 -6.57 9.45 11.62
CA ALA A 68 -7.98 9.34 11.28
C ALA A 68 -8.48 7.90 11.41
N LEU A 69 -7.67 6.92 11.01
CA LEU A 69 -7.96 5.50 11.15
C LEU A 69 -8.09 5.07 12.61
N LEU A 70 -7.15 5.49 13.47
CA LEU A 70 -7.22 5.20 14.90
C LEU A 70 -8.45 5.84 15.55
N PHE A 71 -8.78 7.09 15.18
CA PHE A 71 -9.99 7.75 15.65
C PHE A 71 -11.26 7.04 15.17
N GLY A 72 -11.30 6.60 13.91
CA GLY A 72 -12.39 5.81 13.35
C GLY A 72 -12.60 4.49 14.10
N MET A 73 -11.53 3.74 14.37
CA MET A 73 -11.58 2.51 15.16
C MET A 73 -12.17 2.75 16.55
N TRP A 74 -11.68 3.76 17.27
CA TRP A 74 -12.23 4.12 18.57
C TRP A 74 -13.72 4.50 18.49
N ASN A 75 -14.12 5.27 17.48
CA ASN A 75 -15.49 5.73 17.33
C ASN A 75 -16.46 4.58 17.02
N ILE A 76 -16.05 3.60 16.23
CA ILE A 76 -16.85 2.39 15.95
C ILE A 76 -17.15 1.63 17.24
N GLY A 77 -16.13 1.39 18.08
CA GLY A 77 -16.32 0.75 19.38
C GLY A 77 -17.26 1.54 20.29
N ARG A 78 -17.02 2.85 20.39
CA ARG A 78 -17.82 3.74 21.25
C ARG A 78 -19.29 3.75 20.86
N LEU A 79 -19.58 3.77 19.56
CA LEU A 79 -20.96 3.69 19.05
C LEU A 79 -21.59 2.32 19.30
N HIS A 80 -20.81 1.23 19.19
CA HIS A 80 -21.27 -0.12 19.48
C HIS A 80 -21.67 -0.26 20.95
N PHE A 81 -20.75 -0.06 21.90
CA PHE A 81 -21.04 -0.23 23.33
C PHE A 81 -22.09 0.78 23.83
N GLY A 82 -22.07 2.01 23.31
CA GLY A 82 -23.08 3.02 23.61
C GLY A 82 -24.50 2.63 23.17
N ALA A 83 -24.64 1.86 22.09
CA ALA A 83 -25.94 1.36 21.65
C ALA A 83 -26.49 0.23 22.55
N PHE A 84 -25.61 -0.53 23.21
CA PHE A 84 -25.97 -1.58 24.16
C PHE A 84 -26.05 -1.09 25.61
N GLY A 85 -25.71 0.17 25.88
CA GLY A 85 -25.72 0.74 27.23
C GLY A 85 -24.63 0.19 28.15
N GLU A 86 -23.58 -0.40 27.58
CA GLU A 86 -22.45 -0.95 28.34
C GLU A 86 -21.37 0.11 28.54
N GLU A 87 -20.79 0.17 29.74
CA GLU A 87 -19.60 0.98 29.97
C GLU A 87 -18.38 0.30 29.34
N SER A 88 -17.69 1.03 28.45
CA SER A 88 -16.51 0.55 27.76
C SER A 88 -15.33 1.47 28.04
N SER A 89 -14.14 0.89 28.22
CA SER A 89 -12.91 1.67 28.32
C SER A 89 -12.44 2.14 26.94
N LEU A 90 -11.47 3.05 26.91
CA LEU A 90 -10.87 3.51 25.64
C LEU A 90 -10.26 2.34 24.86
N LEU A 91 -9.60 1.40 25.55
CA LEU A 91 -8.99 0.23 24.91
C LEU A 91 -10.03 -0.74 24.36
N ASP A 92 -11.13 -0.99 25.08
CA ASP A 92 -12.20 -1.88 24.60
C ASP A 92 -12.81 -1.35 23.31
N ASN A 93 -13.02 -0.03 23.25
CA ASN A 93 -13.51 0.66 22.07
C ASN A 93 -12.56 0.51 20.86
N VAL A 94 -11.26 0.71 21.07
CA VAL A 94 -10.25 0.57 20.01
C VAL A 94 -10.13 -0.88 19.55
N ILE A 95 -10.10 -1.85 20.46
CA ILE A 95 -9.97 -3.28 20.14
C ILE A 95 -11.18 -3.76 19.34
N PHE A 96 -12.40 -3.41 19.79
CA PHE A 96 -13.61 -3.77 19.07
C PHE A 96 -13.64 -3.15 17.66
N GLY A 97 -13.29 -1.86 17.55
CA GLY A 97 -13.18 -1.17 16.28
C GLY A 97 -12.15 -1.80 15.35
N ALA A 98 -10.98 -2.14 15.86
CA ALA A 98 -9.91 -2.80 15.11
C ALA A 98 -10.36 -4.18 14.59
N LEU A 99 -11.04 -4.97 15.41
CA LEU A 99 -11.61 -6.26 14.99
C LEU A 99 -12.62 -6.15 13.85
N LYS A 100 -13.34 -5.02 13.75
CA LYS A 100 -14.27 -4.75 12.64
C LYS A 100 -13.59 -4.14 11.42
N MET A 101 -12.61 -3.25 11.62
CA MET A 101 -11.94 -2.53 10.54
C MET A 101 -10.86 -3.37 9.84
N LEU A 102 -10.08 -4.17 10.57
CA LEU A 102 -8.97 -4.94 9.99
C LEU A 102 -9.43 -5.94 8.92
N PRO A 103 -10.55 -6.68 9.07
CA PRO A 103 -11.06 -7.52 7.99
C PRO A 103 -11.44 -6.73 6.74
N LEU A 104 -12.05 -5.55 6.89
CA LEU A 104 -12.43 -4.70 5.76
C LEU A 104 -11.19 -4.23 4.99
N ILE A 105 -10.19 -3.72 5.71
CA ILE A 105 -8.89 -3.34 5.15
C ILE A 105 -8.23 -4.54 4.45
N THR A 106 -8.22 -5.70 5.10
CA THR A 106 -7.60 -6.90 4.51
C THR A 106 -8.25 -7.29 3.19
N VAL A 107 -9.59 -7.26 3.12
CA VAL A 107 -10.34 -7.60 1.91
C VAL A 107 -10.10 -6.57 0.79
N THR A 108 -10.11 -5.27 1.10
CA THR A 108 -9.88 -4.23 0.10
C THR A 108 -8.47 -4.30 -0.49
N TYR A 109 -7.46 -4.47 0.36
CA TYR A 109 -6.08 -4.63 -0.08
C TYR A 109 -5.88 -5.91 -0.89
N ALA A 110 -6.38 -7.06 -0.41
CA ALA A 110 -6.22 -8.33 -1.12
C ALA A 110 -6.91 -8.33 -2.49
N ALA A 111 -8.15 -7.84 -2.56
CA ALA A 111 -8.90 -7.79 -3.80
C ALA A 111 -8.29 -6.81 -4.81
N GLY A 112 -8.00 -5.57 -4.38
CA GLY A 112 -7.54 -4.56 -5.32
C GLY A 112 -6.09 -4.70 -5.73
N LEU A 113 -5.16 -5.02 -4.81
CA LEU A 113 -3.77 -5.33 -5.21
C LEU A 113 -3.74 -6.59 -6.09
N GLY A 114 -4.57 -7.60 -5.79
CA GLY A 114 -4.68 -8.80 -6.61
C GLY A 114 -5.07 -8.49 -8.06
N VAL A 115 -6.10 -7.66 -8.25
CA VAL A 115 -6.56 -7.23 -9.58
C VAL A 115 -5.52 -6.35 -10.27
N GLU A 116 -4.90 -5.42 -9.56
CA GLU A 116 -3.90 -4.52 -10.13
C GLU A 116 -2.65 -5.29 -10.59
N ILE A 117 -2.09 -6.16 -9.74
CA ILE A 117 -0.96 -7.01 -10.09
C ILE A 117 -1.27 -7.85 -11.33
N TYR A 118 -2.48 -8.42 -11.40
CA TYR A 118 -2.92 -9.20 -12.56
C TYR A 118 -2.97 -8.37 -13.85
N PHE A 119 -3.55 -7.17 -13.81
CA PHE A 119 -3.62 -6.31 -14.99
C PHE A 119 -2.26 -5.70 -15.37
N SER A 120 -1.41 -5.37 -14.39
CA SER A 120 -0.03 -4.92 -14.59
C SER A 120 0.81 -5.99 -15.28
N TRP A 121 0.68 -7.25 -14.87
CA TRP A 121 1.30 -8.38 -15.56
C TRP A 121 0.78 -8.52 -17.00
N LYS A 122 -0.54 -8.58 -17.17
CA LYS A 122 -1.17 -8.78 -18.50
C LYS A 122 -0.81 -7.68 -19.49
N ARG A 123 -0.65 -6.43 -19.02
CA ARG A 123 -0.36 -5.25 -19.85
C ARG A 123 1.11 -4.85 -19.84
N ASN A 124 1.99 -5.59 -19.17
CA ASN A 124 3.42 -5.29 -19.06
C ASN A 124 3.77 -3.86 -18.59
N HIS A 125 2.94 -3.27 -17.72
CA HIS A 125 3.22 -1.97 -17.09
C HIS A 125 3.56 -2.16 -15.60
N PRO A 126 4.35 -1.26 -14.99
CA PRO A 126 4.60 -1.30 -13.55
C PRO A 126 3.31 -1.09 -12.75
N VAL A 127 3.24 -1.69 -11.56
CA VAL A 127 2.14 -1.45 -10.60
C VAL A 127 2.20 0.01 -10.16
N ASN A 128 1.05 0.68 -10.09
CA ASN A 128 0.99 2.05 -9.63
C ASN A 128 0.91 2.07 -8.10
N GLU A 129 1.62 2.97 -7.44
CA GLU A 129 1.57 3.10 -5.97
C GLU A 129 0.24 3.67 -5.48
N GLY A 130 -0.64 4.07 -6.42
CA GLY A 130 -1.96 4.64 -6.16
C GLY A 130 -2.85 3.79 -5.26
N PHE A 131 -2.88 2.47 -5.48
CA PHE A 131 -3.81 1.61 -4.77
C PHE A 131 -3.40 1.37 -3.30
N LEU A 132 -2.13 1.57 -2.93
CA LEU A 132 -1.71 1.50 -1.53
C LEU A 132 -2.44 2.54 -0.67
N VAL A 133 -2.84 3.67 -1.26
CA VAL A 133 -3.63 4.71 -0.59
C VAL A 133 -5.12 4.42 -0.71
N SER A 134 -5.60 4.13 -1.92
CA SER A 134 -7.01 3.85 -2.17
C SER A 134 -7.54 2.66 -1.37
N GLY A 135 -6.71 1.63 -1.18
CA GLY A 135 -7.05 0.44 -0.38
C GLY A 135 -7.36 0.76 1.09
N LEU A 136 -6.74 1.81 1.64
CA LEU A 136 -7.05 2.31 2.99
C LEU A 136 -8.25 3.27 3.00
N LEU A 137 -8.41 4.09 1.95
CA LEU A 137 -9.50 5.06 1.85
C LEU A 137 -10.89 4.43 1.65
N ILE A 138 -10.99 3.29 0.97
CA ILE A 138 -12.27 2.62 0.71
C ILE A 138 -12.98 2.14 1.99
N PRO A 139 -12.30 1.48 2.95
CA PRO A 139 -12.95 0.99 4.17
C PRO A 139 -13.09 2.04 5.29
N MET A 140 -12.39 3.18 5.17
CA MET A 140 -12.40 4.31 6.12
C MET A 140 -13.63 5.20 5.94
#